data_AF-A0A9J7DU22-F1
#
_entry.id   AF-A0A9J7DU22-F1
#
_cell.length_a   1.000
_cell.length_b   1.000
_cell.length_c   1.000
_cell.angle_alpha   90.00
_cell.angle_beta   90.00
_cell.angle_gamma   90.00
#
_symmetry.space_group_name_H-M   'P 1'
#
loop_
_entity.id
_entity.type
_entity.pdbx_description
1 polymer ?
#
loop_
_entity_poly.entity_id
_entity_poly.type
_entity_poly.pdbx_seq_one_letter_code
_entity_poly.pdbx_strand_id
1 'polypeptide(L)'
;MVQEGGGAAGDGLIAPRRVPNPCLESPQRMDLHRELLFNQRIGKNVLNQKSELEKALSKHKEKQIMNQVKEHRETPELERAIAERARRLEQAEQSTEEPETGANPTLQQIRARLRHAAPSAPAASAH
;
A
#
# COMPACT_ATOMS: atom_id res chain seq x y z
N MET A 1 7.64 4.15 -64.36
CA MET A 1 7.13 4.51 -65.70
C MET A 1 5.71 5.02 -65.53
N VAL A 2 5.53 6.33 -65.32
CA VAL A 2 4.23 6.97 -65.47
C VAL A 2 4.42 8.11 -66.45
N GLN A 3 3.58 8.06 -67.47
CA GLN A 3 3.61 8.83 -68.68
C GLN A 3 3.53 10.33 -68.36
N GLU A 4 4.49 11.09 -68.87
CA GLU A 4 4.45 12.54 -68.87
C GLU A 4 3.21 13.00 -69.64
N GLY A 5 2.40 13.83 -69.00
CA GLY A 5 1.31 14.52 -69.66
C GLY A 5 1.87 15.56 -70.62
N GLY A 6 2.14 15.15 -71.86
CA GLY A 6 2.28 16.04 -73.00
C GLY A 6 0.95 16.79 -73.21
N GLY A 7 0.88 18.01 -72.68
CA GLY A 7 -0.18 18.95 -72.97
C GLY A 7 0.04 19.61 -74.32
N ALA A 8 -0.32 18.91 -75.41
CA ALA A 8 -0.52 19.51 -76.72
C ALA A 8 -1.33 18.55 -77.61
N ALA A 9 -2.64 18.55 -77.48
CA ALA A 9 -3.51 17.96 -78.49
C ALA A 9 -4.86 18.70 -78.49
N GLY A 10 -5.01 19.62 -79.46
CA GLY A 10 -6.30 20.06 -80.01
C GLY A 10 -7.22 20.86 -79.09
N ASP A 11 -7.66 22.02 -79.58
CA ASP A 11 -8.77 22.82 -79.04
C ASP A 11 -9.95 21.93 -78.53
N GLY A 12 -10.23 21.98 -77.22
CA GLY A 12 -11.60 21.80 -76.71
C GLY A 12 -11.90 20.65 -75.75
N LEU A 13 -11.02 19.66 -75.50
CA LEU A 13 -11.32 18.57 -74.56
C LEU A 13 -10.43 18.59 -73.31
N ILE A 14 -11.00 19.02 -72.18
CA ILE A 14 -10.41 18.82 -70.84
C ILE A 14 -10.65 17.37 -70.44
N ALA A 15 -9.62 16.53 -70.58
CA ALA A 15 -9.66 15.18 -70.03
C ALA A 15 -9.60 15.22 -68.49
N PRO A 16 -10.39 14.40 -67.77
CA PRO A 16 -10.27 14.29 -66.32
C PRO A 16 -8.85 13.90 -65.92
N ARG A 17 -8.15 14.78 -65.20
CA ARG A 17 -6.86 14.46 -64.61
C ARG A 17 -7.09 13.65 -63.34
N ARG A 18 -6.35 12.54 -63.18
CA ARG A 18 -6.31 11.83 -61.90
C ARG A 18 -5.69 12.75 -60.87
N VAL A 19 -6.46 13.06 -59.82
CA VAL A 19 -5.93 13.79 -58.67
C VAL A 19 -4.91 12.89 -57.97
N PRO A 20 -3.70 13.41 -57.69
CA PRO A 20 -2.70 12.65 -56.93
C PRO A 20 -3.27 12.25 -55.56
N ASN A 21 -2.97 11.02 -55.13
CA ASN A 21 -3.38 10.57 -53.81
C ASN A 21 -2.44 11.18 -52.76
N PRO A 22 -2.91 12.09 -51.89
CA PRO A 22 -2.06 12.76 -50.91
C PRO A 22 -1.44 11.79 -49.90
N CYS A 23 -2.01 10.59 -49.74
CA CYS A 23 -1.45 9.54 -48.89
C CYS A 23 -0.21 8.87 -49.49
N LEU A 24 -0.06 8.88 -50.83
CA LEU A 24 1.11 8.36 -51.53
C LEU A 24 2.18 9.43 -51.75
N GLU A 25 1.82 10.70 -51.67
CA GLU A 25 2.74 11.83 -51.85
C GLU A 25 3.65 12.09 -50.64
N SER A 26 3.25 11.68 -49.43
CA SER A 26 4.06 11.84 -48.21
C SER A 26 4.59 10.48 -47.73
N PRO A 27 5.90 10.20 -47.91
CA PRO A 27 6.54 9.01 -47.38
C PRO A 27 6.37 8.89 -45.85
N GLN A 28 6.48 10.02 -45.13
CA GLN A 28 6.33 10.02 -43.67
C GLN A 28 4.95 9.51 -43.22
N ARG A 29 3.90 9.85 -43.97
CA ARG A 29 2.54 9.38 -43.68
C ARG A 29 2.40 7.88 -43.93
N MET A 30 3.01 7.36 -44.99
CA MET A 30 3.00 5.92 -45.28
C MET A 30 3.77 5.13 -44.21
N ASP A 31 4.92 5.64 -43.79
CA ASP A 31 5.74 5.02 -42.75
C ASP A 31 5.00 4.98 -41.42
N LEU A 32 4.38 6.09 -41.00
CA LEU A 32 3.54 6.15 -39.81
C LEU A 32 2.38 5.15 -39.88
N HIS A 33 1.69 5.06 -41.02
CA HIS A 33 0.59 4.11 -41.20
C HIS A 33 1.07 2.66 -41.05
N ARG A 34 2.24 2.33 -41.63
CA ARG A 34 2.84 1.00 -41.55
C ARG A 34 3.22 0.64 -40.10
N GLU A 35 3.79 1.59 -39.37
CA GLU A 35 4.15 1.43 -37.96
C GLU A 35 2.91 1.21 -37.07
N LEU A 36 1.85 2.01 -37.27
CA LEU A 36 0.60 1.86 -36.52
C LEU A 36 -0.07 0.51 -36.77
N LEU A 37 -0.12 0.05 -38.03
CA LEU A 37 -0.63 -1.28 -38.38
C LEU A 37 0.22 -2.40 -37.76
N PHE A 38 1.55 -2.25 -37.74
CA PHE A 38 2.44 -3.20 -37.11
C PHE A 38 2.19 -3.29 -35.59
N ASN A 39 2.07 -2.14 -34.92
CA ASN A 39 1.77 -2.08 -33.50
C ASN A 39 0.40 -2.70 -33.17
N GLN A 40 -0.63 -2.45 -34.00
CA GLN A 40 -1.94 -3.10 -33.86
C GLN A 40 -1.83 -4.63 -34.02
N ARG A 41 -1.08 -5.12 -35.00
CA ARG A 41 -0.88 -6.56 -35.22
C ARG A 41 -0.18 -7.24 -34.04
N ILE A 42 0.78 -6.57 -33.41
CA ILE A 42 1.48 -7.10 -32.23
C ILE A 42 0.67 -6.91 -30.95
N GLY A 43 -0.38 -6.09 -30.97
CA GLY A 43 -1.17 -5.73 -29.78
C GLY A 43 -0.47 -4.69 -28.88
N LYS A 44 0.49 -3.92 -29.41
CA LYS A 44 1.12 -2.80 -28.71
C LYS A 44 0.24 -1.56 -28.86
N ASN A 45 -0.40 -1.13 -27.77
CA ASN A 45 -1.21 0.07 -27.77
C ASN A 45 -0.35 1.33 -27.66
N VAL A 46 -0.06 2.04 -28.75
CA VAL A 46 0.74 3.28 -28.70
C VAL A 46 0.06 4.44 -27.96
N LEU A 47 -1.26 4.38 -27.78
CA LEU A 47 -2.03 5.38 -27.05
C LEU A 47 -2.10 4.98 -25.57
N ASN A 48 -1.85 5.94 -24.68
CA ASN A 48 -1.97 5.78 -23.22
C ASN A 48 -0.96 4.81 -22.57
N GLN A 49 0.17 4.52 -23.21
CA GLN A 49 1.28 3.85 -22.53
C GLN A 49 2.09 4.84 -21.69
N LYS A 50 2.20 4.56 -20.39
CA LYS A 50 3.31 5.09 -19.58
C LYS A 50 4.63 4.72 -20.26
N SER A 51 5.58 5.64 -20.29
CA SER A 51 6.94 5.33 -20.76
C SER A 51 7.54 4.16 -19.97
N GLU A 52 8.50 3.43 -20.54
CA GLU A 52 9.19 2.35 -19.82
C GLU A 52 9.80 2.86 -18.49
N LEU A 53 10.31 4.10 -18.49
CA LEU A 53 10.78 4.80 -17.29
C LEU A 53 9.66 4.95 -16.25
N GLU A 54 8.50 5.47 -16.62
CA GLU A 54 7.37 5.66 -15.69
C GLU A 54 6.84 4.33 -15.14
N LYS A 55 6.84 3.26 -15.96
CA LYS A 55 6.51 1.90 -15.50
C LYS A 55 7.53 1.43 -14.45
N ALA A 56 8.82 1.62 -14.71
CA ALA A 56 9.89 1.25 -13.78
C ALA A 56 9.80 2.03 -12.45
N LEU A 57 9.59 3.34 -12.52
CA LEU A 57 9.40 4.18 -11.32
C LEU A 57 8.14 3.80 -10.54
N SER A 58 7.04 3.49 -11.23
CA SER A 58 5.80 3.04 -10.57
C SER A 58 6.03 1.73 -9.82
N LYS A 59 6.70 0.75 -10.44
CA LYS A 59 7.08 -0.52 -9.80
C LYS A 59 8.01 -0.31 -8.60
N HIS A 60 8.96 0.61 -8.71
CA HIS A 60 9.86 0.93 -7.61
C HIS A 60 9.11 1.52 -6.40
N LYS A 61 8.23 2.50 -6.64
CA LYS A 61 7.38 3.09 -5.59
C LYS A 61 6.48 2.05 -4.92
N GLU A 62 5.84 1.20 -5.72
CA GLU A 62 4.99 0.11 -5.21
C GLU A 62 5.78 -0.86 -4.33
N LYS A 63 7.00 -1.23 -4.74
CA LYS A 63 7.88 -2.08 -3.94
C LYS A 63 8.30 -1.42 -2.62
N GLN A 64 8.59 -0.12 -2.63
CA GLN A 64 8.92 0.63 -1.41
C GLN A 64 7.74 0.64 -0.42
N ILE A 65 6.53 0.95 -0.90
CA ILE A 65 5.32 0.95 -0.07
C ILE A 65 5.06 -0.45 0.49
N MET A 66 5.16 -1.49 -0.33
CA MET A 66 4.97 -2.87 0.10
C MET A 66 5.98 -3.30 1.17
N ASN A 67 7.24 -2.88 1.05
CA ASN A 67 8.25 -3.13 2.07
C ASN A 67 7.95 -2.40 3.39
N GLN A 68 7.54 -1.13 3.34
CA GLN A 68 7.15 -0.38 4.54
C GLN A 68 5.94 -1.02 5.24
N VAL A 69 4.94 -1.47 4.47
CA VAL A 69 3.78 -2.18 5.03
C VAL A 69 4.17 -3.51 5.66
N LYS A 70 5.13 -4.24 5.08
CA LYS A 70 5.66 -5.48 5.66
C LYS A 70 6.40 -5.21 6.97
N GLU A 71 7.27 -4.21 6.99
CA GLU A 71 8.01 -3.81 8.19
C GLU A 71 7.06 -3.41 9.33
N HIS A 72 5.98 -2.70 9.03
CA HIS A 72 4.94 -2.38 10.01
C HIS A 72 4.02 -3.55 10.40
N ARG A 73 3.95 -4.62 9.60
CA ARG A 73 3.15 -5.82 9.91
C ARG A 73 3.90 -6.81 10.79
N GLU A 74 5.22 -6.83 10.73
CA GLU A 74 6.00 -7.56 11.72
C GLU A 74 5.82 -6.83 13.05
N THR A 75 5.08 -7.43 13.98
CA THR A 75 4.88 -6.85 15.31
C THR A 75 6.23 -6.49 15.89
N PRO A 76 6.52 -5.19 16.14
CA PRO A 76 7.81 -4.78 16.67
C PRO A 76 8.06 -5.54 17.97
N GLU A 77 9.33 -5.88 18.22
CA GLU A 77 9.72 -6.75 19.34
C GLU A 77 9.14 -6.28 20.68
N LEU A 78 9.01 -4.95 20.85
CA LEU A 78 8.37 -4.32 21.99
C LEU A 78 6.87 -4.65 22.13
N GLU A 79 6.10 -4.60 21.03
CA GLU A 79 4.68 -4.96 21.05
C GLU A 79 4.49 -6.45 21.39
N ARG A 80 5.37 -7.33 20.89
CA ARG A 80 5.36 -8.75 21.28
C ARG A 80 5.62 -8.92 22.78
N ALA A 81 6.62 -8.21 23.33
CA ALA A 81 6.94 -8.29 24.74
C ALA A 81 5.81 -7.74 25.65
N ILE A 82 5.14 -6.66 25.22
CA ILE A 82 3.97 -6.12 25.91
C ILE A 82 2.82 -7.13 25.90
N ALA A 83 2.51 -7.73 24.75
CA ALA A 83 1.46 -8.74 24.62
C ALA A 83 1.74 -9.98 25.47
N GLU A 84 3.01 -10.44 25.52
CA GLU A 84 3.40 -11.55 26.37
C GLU A 84 3.23 -11.22 27.86
N ARG A 85 3.63 -10.01 28.28
CA ARG A 85 3.46 -9.56 29.66
C ARG A 85 1.98 -9.42 30.04
N ALA A 86 1.15 -8.88 29.15
CA ALA A 86 -0.30 -8.80 29.36
C ALA A 86 -0.90 -10.20 29.56
N ARG A 87 -0.55 -11.16 28.69
CA ARG A 87 -1.00 -12.55 28.82
C ARG A 87 -0.58 -13.19 30.14
N ARG A 88 0.65 -12.92 30.62
CA ARG A 88 1.11 -13.42 31.93
C ARG A 88 0.32 -12.82 33.09
N LEU A 89 -0.05 -11.55 33.02
CA LEU A 89 -0.87 -10.88 34.04
C LEU A 89 -2.29 -11.45 34.06
N GLU A 90 -2.94 -11.62 32.91
CA GLU A 90 -4.26 -12.26 32.80
C GLU A 90 -4.26 -13.67 33.41
N GLN A 91 -3.22 -14.47 33.13
CA GLN A 91 -3.08 -15.81 33.70
C GLN A 91 -2.90 -15.79 35.24
N ALA A 92 -2.15 -14.81 35.76
CA ALA A 92 -1.95 -14.66 37.20
C ALA A 92 -3.25 -14.22 37.91
N GLU A 93 -4.00 -13.28 37.31
CA GLU A 93 -5.31 -12.83 37.80
C GLU A 93 -6.31 -13.99 37.78
N GLN A 94 -6.38 -14.76 36.69
CA GLN A 94 -7.26 -15.93 36.58
C GLN A 94 -6.91 -17.03 37.59
N SER A 95 -5.62 -17.22 37.92
CA SER A 95 -5.19 -18.15 38.98
C SER A 95 -5.46 -17.65 40.41
N THR A 96 -5.72 -16.36 40.58
CA THR A 96 -6.05 -15.74 41.87
C THR A 96 -7.57 -15.72 42.12
N GLU A 97 -8.40 -15.93 41.09
CA GLU A 97 -9.86 -15.99 41.22
C GLU A 97 -10.42 -17.35 41.68
N GLU A 98 -9.57 -18.38 41.84
CA GLU A 98 -9.91 -19.46 42.78
C GLU A 98 -9.95 -18.82 44.18
N PRO A 99 -11.09 -18.82 44.88
CA PRO A 99 -11.26 -18.07 46.11
C PRO A 99 -10.42 -18.71 47.22
N GLU A 100 -9.13 -18.37 47.27
CA GLU A 100 -8.28 -18.55 48.43
C GLU A 100 -8.75 -17.53 49.47
N THR A 101 -9.79 -17.90 50.19
CA THR A 101 -9.94 -17.70 51.63
C THR A 101 -8.61 -18.03 52.33
N GLY A 102 -7.62 -17.16 52.19
CA GLY A 102 -6.24 -17.45 52.53
C GLY A 102 -5.51 -16.16 52.79
N ALA A 103 -5.99 -15.42 53.79
CA ALA A 103 -5.42 -14.17 54.25
C ALA A 103 -3.89 -14.27 54.31
N ASN A 104 -3.22 -13.45 53.50
CA ASN A 104 -1.77 -13.41 53.36
C ASN A 104 -1.10 -13.39 54.76
N PRO A 105 -0.26 -14.38 55.11
CA PRO A 105 0.17 -14.62 56.50
C PRO A 105 0.95 -13.44 57.07
N THR A 106 1.69 -12.73 56.20
CA THR A 106 2.42 -11.51 56.54
C THR A 106 1.46 -10.39 56.96
N LEU A 107 0.34 -10.24 56.26
CA LEU A 107 -0.70 -9.26 56.56
C LEU A 107 -1.43 -9.58 57.87
N GLN A 108 -1.66 -10.86 58.16
CA GLN A 108 -2.24 -11.28 59.44
C GLN A 108 -1.30 -10.94 60.61
N GLN A 109 0.00 -11.20 60.45
CA GLN A 109 0.99 -10.95 61.51
C GLN A 109 1.16 -9.44 61.79
N ILE A 110 1.12 -8.60 60.75
CA ILE A 110 1.13 -7.14 60.90
C ILE A 110 -0.14 -6.66 61.63
N ARG A 111 -1.31 -7.17 61.26
CA ARG A 111 -2.58 -6.82 61.93
C ARG A 111 -2.60 -7.26 63.39
N ALA A 112 -2.07 -8.45 63.71
CA ALA A 112 -1.97 -8.92 65.09
C ALA A 112 -1.05 -8.01 65.92
N ARG A 113 0.13 -7.67 65.39
CA ARG A 113 1.06 -6.73 66.05
C ARG A 113 0.45 -5.37 66.28
N LEU A 114 -0.29 -4.83 65.31
CA LEU A 114 -1.00 -3.55 65.45
C LEU A 114 -2.08 -3.58 66.54
N ARG A 115 -2.82 -4.69 66.70
CA ARG A 115 -3.82 -4.83 67.78
C ARG A 115 -3.19 -4.84 69.17
N HIS A 116 -2.00 -5.42 69.30
CA HIS A 116 -1.28 -5.49 70.58
C HIS A 116 -0.41 -4.26 70.86
N ALA A 117 -0.10 -3.45 69.84
CA ALA A 117 0.67 -2.22 69.97
C ALA A 117 -0.18 -0.97 70.23
N ALA A 118 -1.52 -1.08 70.18
CA ALA A 118 -2.40 0.01 70.59
C ALA A 118 -2.32 0.17 72.13
N PRO A 119 -1.88 1.33 72.66
CA PRO A 119 -1.87 1.55 74.10
C PRO A 119 -3.31 1.55 74.62
N SER A 120 -3.59 0.70 75.59
CA SER A 120 -4.82 0.78 76.38
C SER A 120 -4.80 2.09 77.17
N ALA A 121 -5.50 3.10 76.67
CA ALA A 121 -5.77 4.31 77.44
C ALA A 121 -6.57 3.94 78.71
N PRO A 122 -6.12 4.35 79.91
CA PRO A 122 -6.84 4.07 81.14
C PRO A 122 -8.02 5.03 81.31
N ALA A 123 -9.08 4.47 81.91
CA ALA A 123 -10.23 5.12 82.54
C ALA A 123 -10.17 6.64 82.75
N ALA A 124 -11.12 7.36 82.14
CA ALA A 124 -11.63 8.61 82.68
C ALA A 124 -13.10 8.39 83.09
N SER A 125 -13.27 8.08 84.37
CA SER A 125 -14.54 8.12 85.10
C SER A 125 -14.66 9.50 85.77
N ALA A 126 -15.91 9.90 85.98
CA ALA A 126 -16.39 10.84 87.01
C ALA A 126 -16.68 12.32 86.65
N HIS A 127 -17.96 12.64 86.94
CA HIS A 127 -18.63 13.90 87.30
C HIS A 127 -19.01 14.92 86.22
#